data_AF-A0AAV9WJA1-F1
#
_entry.id   AF-A0AAV9WJA1-F1
#
_cell.length_a   1.000
_cell.length_b   1.000
_cell.length_c   1.000
_cell.angle_alpha   90.00
_cell.angle_beta   90.00
_cell.angle_gamma   90.00
#
_symmetry.space_group_name_H-M   'P 1'
#
loop_
_entity.id
_entity.type
_entity.pdbx_description
1 polymer ?
#
loop_
_entity_poly.entity_id
_entity_poly.type
_entity_poly.pdbx_seq_one_letter_code
_entity_poly.pdbx_strand_id
1 'polypeptide(L)'
;MSAIKNRGLFRAQGINRCTTKEGFKGALDKLLEEEETRELALGYLQLVPACNGTQTQVAIFKYQPRTPNFLLKDGQWFELDGNDVFVDSDFYDLTQLFPVDPDSAKIDIVAVSGLNSHALGSWTSPETGKLWLRDFISEDEELKNCRAYVRGLMSREEDRQLLVNSVTNIFFFGVPFKGIDLEDVRSMVEEISAKDPASQGQDVISSIDYETQRHTTTIDTFKRQVEEKQTETVS
;
A
#
# COMPACT_ATOMS: atom_id res chain seq x y z
N MET A 1 -20.29 11.18 8.46
CA MET A 1 -18.85 11.42 8.73
C MET A 1 -18.08 10.48 7.82
N SER A 2 -17.30 11.01 6.89
CA SER A 2 -16.43 10.18 6.04
C SER A 2 -15.51 9.39 6.97
N ALA A 3 -15.58 8.06 6.93
CA ALA A 3 -14.60 7.24 7.64
C ALA A 3 -13.23 7.67 7.12
N ILE A 4 -12.35 8.11 8.01
CA ILE A 4 -10.97 8.48 7.67
C ILE A 4 -10.40 7.30 6.86
N LYS A 5 -10.16 7.51 5.56
CA LYS A 5 -9.96 6.45 4.56
C LYS A 5 -8.78 5.53 4.94
N ASN A 6 -7.75 6.12 5.53
CA ASN A 6 -6.53 5.48 6.05
C ASN A 6 -6.59 5.13 7.54
N ARG A 7 -7.69 5.43 8.25
CA ARG A 7 -7.88 5.25 9.70
C ARG A 7 -6.77 5.84 10.58
N GLY A 8 -6.13 6.90 10.09
CA GLY A 8 -5.02 7.59 10.74
C GLY A 8 -3.67 6.87 10.65
N LEU A 9 -3.54 5.86 9.78
CA LEU A 9 -2.26 5.25 9.43
C LEU A 9 -1.58 6.05 8.32
N PHE A 10 -0.30 6.30 8.49
CA PHE A 10 0.56 6.99 7.54
C PHE A 10 1.78 6.13 7.24
N ARG A 11 2.35 6.37 6.07
CA ARG A 11 3.58 5.76 5.62
C ARG A 11 4.64 6.82 5.44
N ALA A 12 5.86 6.58 5.92
CA ALA A 12 7.03 7.38 5.61
C ALA A 12 8.06 6.55 4.83
N GLN A 13 8.57 7.05 3.72
CA GLN A 13 9.50 6.38 2.81
C GLN A 13 10.83 7.12 2.73
N GLY A 14 11.89 6.43 2.33
CA GLY A 14 13.23 7.03 2.20
C GLY A 14 14.05 7.07 3.48
N ILE A 15 13.60 6.37 4.53
CA ILE A 15 14.27 6.37 5.84
C ILE A 15 15.58 5.59 5.74
N ASN A 16 16.66 6.12 6.33
CA ASN A 16 17.93 5.43 6.37
C ASN A 16 17.79 4.09 7.11
N ARG A 17 18.42 3.02 6.61
CA ARG A 17 18.32 1.66 7.19
C ARG A 17 18.82 1.58 8.63
N CYS A 18 19.68 2.50 9.04
CA CYS A 18 20.24 2.57 10.38
C CYS A 18 19.39 3.41 11.35
N THR A 19 18.37 4.12 10.86
CA THR A 19 17.48 4.93 11.71
C THR A 19 16.67 4.01 12.63
N THR A 20 16.70 4.29 13.94
CA THR A 20 15.93 3.53 14.93
C THR A 20 14.49 4.05 15.05
N LYS A 21 13.61 3.29 15.71
CA LYS A 21 12.25 3.75 16.01
C LYS A 21 12.26 5.04 16.84
N GLU A 22 13.19 5.16 17.78
CA GLU A 22 13.38 6.34 18.62
C GLU A 22 13.90 7.54 17.83
N GLY A 23 14.85 7.30 16.90
CA GLY A 23 15.37 8.34 16.00
C GLY A 23 14.28 8.88 15.09
N PHE A 24 13.50 7.99 14.47
CA PHE A 24 12.36 8.39 13.64
C PHE A 24 11.27 9.11 14.46
N LYS A 25 10.92 8.60 15.65
CA LYS A 25 9.99 9.29 16.55
C LYS A 25 10.49 10.69 16.92
N GLY A 26 11.76 10.83 17.27
CA GLY A 26 12.36 12.12 17.59
C GLY A 26 12.36 13.10 16.40
N ALA A 27 12.43 12.60 15.16
CA ALA A 27 12.24 13.42 13.97
C ALA A 27 10.80 13.89 13.82
N LEU A 28 9.82 12.99 14.01
CA LEU A 28 8.40 13.37 13.96
C LEU A 28 8.01 14.33 15.08
N ASP A 29 8.54 14.15 16.30
CA ASP A 29 8.25 15.00 17.45
C ASP A 29 8.66 16.48 17.19
N LYS A 30 9.68 16.71 16.36
CA LYS A 30 10.11 18.06 15.95
C LYS A 30 9.16 18.73 14.95
N LEU A 31 8.29 17.95 14.30
CA LEU A 31 7.29 18.45 13.36
C LEU A 31 5.95 18.79 14.05
N LEU A 32 5.80 18.41 15.32
CA LEU A 32 4.62 18.70 16.12
C LEU A 32 4.66 20.13 16.66
N GLU A 33 3.50 20.76 16.78
CA GLU A 33 3.34 22.00 17.54
C GLU A 33 3.50 21.73 19.05
N GLU A 34 3.87 22.73 19.85
CA GLU A 34 4.11 22.54 21.30
C GLU A 34 2.91 21.95 22.07
N GLU A 35 1.69 22.33 21.68
CA GLU A 35 0.44 21.77 22.22
C GLU A 35 0.33 20.28 21.84
N GLU A 36 0.61 19.96 20.57
CA GLU A 36 0.54 18.59 20.03
C GLU A 36 1.58 17.67 20.65
N THR A 37 2.78 18.15 20.97
CA THR A 37 3.82 17.34 21.64
C THR A 37 3.37 16.82 23.00
N ARG A 38 2.48 17.54 23.69
CA ARG A 38 1.96 17.16 25.02
C ARG A 38 0.73 16.25 24.93
N GLU A 39 -0.06 16.39 23.88
CA GLU A 39 -1.32 15.67 23.69
C GLU A 39 -1.18 14.38 22.89
N LEU A 40 -0.29 14.37 21.90
CA LEU A 40 -0.20 13.32 20.91
C LEU A 40 0.88 12.31 21.29
N ALA A 41 0.53 11.04 21.17
CA ALA A 41 1.46 9.93 21.32
C ALA A 41 1.47 9.10 20.03
N LEU A 42 2.64 8.55 19.72
CA LEU A 42 2.80 7.62 18.62
C LEU A 42 2.23 6.25 19.03
N GLY A 43 0.93 6.05 18.83
CA GLY A 43 0.21 4.83 19.24
C GLY A 43 0.59 3.58 18.45
N TYR A 44 1.17 3.76 17.26
CA TYR A 44 1.74 2.66 16.47
C TYR A 44 2.95 3.15 15.66
N LEU A 45 4.02 2.35 15.66
CA LEU A 45 5.20 2.56 14.81
C LEU A 45 5.85 1.22 14.47
N GLN A 46 5.96 0.96 13.17
CA GLN A 46 6.70 -0.19 12.64
C GLN A 46 7.65 0.27 11.54
N LEU A 47 8.90 -0.18 11.62
CA LEU A 47 9.88 -0.04 10.54
C LEU A 47 9.97 -1.37 9.78
N VAL A 48 10.00 -1.29 8.46
CA VAL A 48 10.15 -2.43 7.56
C VAL A 48 11.12 -2.06 6.43
N PRO A 49 11.76 -3.05 5.79
CA PRO A 49 12.58 -2.79 4.60
C PRO A 49 11.75 -2.15 3.47
N ALA A 50 12.36 -1.22 2.72
CA ALA A 50 11.74 -0.69 1.51
C ALA A 50 11.74 -1.73 0.38
N CYS A 51 10.67 -1.76 -0.41
CA CYS A 51 10.46 -2.76 -1.48
C CYS A 51 10.95 -2.29 -2.86
N ASN A 52 11.75 -1.22 -2.91
CA ASN A 52 12.16 -0.56 -4.16
C ASN A 52 13.66 -0.70 -4.45
N GLY A 53 14.38 -1.58 -3.74
CA GLY A 53 15.81 -1.85 -3.96
C GLY A 53 16.78 -0.78 -3.45
N THR A 54 16.29 0.33 -2.88
CA THR A 54 17.12 1.49 -2.49
C THR A 54 17.94 1.31 -1.21
N GLN A 55 17.95 0.12 -0.59
CA GLN A 55 18.51 -0.14 0.74
C GLN A 55 18.00 0.81 1.85
N THR A 56 16.81 1.39 1.69
CA THR A 56 16.13 2.22 2.71
C THR A 56 15.12 1.40 3.50
N GLN A 57 14.46 2.04 4.45
CA GLN A 57 13.34 1.52 5.21
C GLN A 57 12.10 2.40 5.05
N VAL A 58 10.96 1.81 5.38
CA VAL A 58 9.65 2.44 5.40
C VAL A 58 9.11 2.38 6.83
N ALA A 59 8.53 3.48 7.32
CA ALA A 59 7.78 3.49 8.56
C ALA A 59 6.29 3.43 8.27
N ILE A 60 5.56 2.59 8.99
CA ILE A 60 4.11 2.64 9.09
C ILE A 60 3.80 3.11 10.50
N PHE A 61 3.07 4.21 10.64
CA PHE A 61 2.85 4.83 11.94
C PHE A 61 1.46 5.46 12.08
N LYS A 62 1.05 5.65 13.32
CA LYS A 62 -0.22 6.29 13.68
C LYS A 62 -0.10 7.01 15.01
N TYR A 63 -0.65 8.21 15.05
CA TYR A 63 -0.80 9.00 16.26
C TYR A 63 -2.15 8.75 16.94
N GLN A 64 -2.17 8.99 18.25
CA GLN A 64 -3.35 8.98 19.10
C GLN A 64 -3.32 10.20 20.04
N PRO A 65 -4.48 10.72 20.47
CA PRO A 65 -5.83 10.28 20.10
C PRO A 65 -6.30 10.77 18.73
N ARG A 66 -5.61 11.75 18.14
CA ARG A 66 -5.95 12.35 16.83
C ARG A 66 -4.74 12.44 15.90
N THR A 67 -5.00 12.79 14.64
CA THR A 67 -3.97 13.08 13.64
C THR A 67 -3.31 14.45 13.92
N PRO A 68 -1.98 14.56 13.89
CA PRO A 68 -1.26 15.84 13.97
C PRO A 68 -1.56 16.76 12.78
N ASN A 69 -1.45 18.06 12.99
CA ASN A 69 -1.73 19.07 11.97
C ASN A 69 -0.90 18.89 10.69
N PHE A 70 0.38 18.57 10.82
CA PHE A 70 1.27 18.39 9.65
C PHE A 70 0.83 17.23 8.74
N LEU A 71 0.11 16.23 9.28
CA LEU A 71 -0.40 15.07 8.53
C LEU A 71 -1.81 15.27 7.98
N LEU A 72 -2.44 16.43 8.20
CA LEU A 72 -3.77 16.74 7.64
C LEU A 72 -3.71 16.98 6.12
N LYS A 73 -2.52 17.25 5.58
CA LYS A 73 -2.25 17.36 4.15
C LYS A 73 -1.37 16.19 3.72
N ASP A 74 -1.81 15.48 2.68
CA ASP A 74 -1.03 14.38 2.12
C ASP A 74 0.26 14.89 1.44
N GLY A 75 1.27 14.03 1.35
CA GLY A 75 2.50 14.31 0.63
C GLY A 75 3.48 15.25 1.34
N GLN A 76 3.71 15.03 2.64
CA GLN A 76 4.70 15.82 3.39
C GLN A 76 6.13 15.33 3.15
N TRP A 77 7.09 16.24 3.28
CA TRP A 77 8.51 15.94 3.18
C TRP A 77 9.26 16.50 4.39
N PHE A 78 10.26 15.77 4.87
CA PHE A 78 11.20 16.26 5.88
C PHE A 78 12.56 15.55 5.76
N GLU A 79 13.61 16.19 6.25
CA GLU A 79 14.97 15.61 6.25
C GLU A 79 15.18 14.75 7.50
N LEU A 80 15.76 13.55 7.32
CA LEU A 80 16.21 12.69 8.41
C LEU A 80 17.47 11.91 8.02
N ASP A 81 18.51 12.01 8.84
CA ASP A 81 19.78 11.29 8.65
C ASP A 81 20.39 11.47 7.24
N GLY A 82 20.23 12.67 6.66
CA GLY A 82 20.70 13.02 5.32
C GLY A 82 19.83 12.53 4.16
N ASN A 83 18.66 11.94 4.45
CA ASN A 83 17.70 11.51 3.45
C ASN A 83 16.44 12.40 3.47
N ASP A 84 15.86 12.62 2.30
CA ASP A 84 14.52 13.18 2.16
C ASP A 84 13.48 12.09 2.44
N VAL A 85 12.69 12.27 3.49
CA VAL A 85 11.62 11.35 3.90
C VAL A 85 10.28 11.86 3.40
N PHE A 86 9.60 11.04 2.61
CA PHE A 86 8.26 11.32 2.08
C PHE A 86 7.18 10.66 2.92
N VAL A 87 6.12 11.40 3.28
CA VAL A 87 4.97 10.88 4.02
C VAL A 87 3.70 10.93 3.19
N ASP A 88 3.03 9.78 3.09
CA ASP A 88 1.75 9.63 2.42
C ASP A 88 0.75 8.79 3.23
N SER A 89 -0.53 8.97 2.90
CA SER A 89 -1.65 8.25 3.50
C SER A 89 -2.24 7.17 2.60
N ASP A 90 -1.96 7.19 1.30
CA ASP A 90 -2.54 6.27 0.31
C ASP A 90 -1.72 4.98 0.07
N PHE A 91 -0.51 4.90 0.62
CA PHE A 91 0.40 3.75 0.52
C PHE A 91 0.74 3.39 -0.94
N TYR A 92 1.04 4.40 -1.78
CA TYR A 92 1.46 4.24 -3.18
C TYR A 92 2.58 3.21 -3.38
N ASP A 93 2.53 2.36 -4.40
CA ASP A 93 3.49 1.26 -4.59
C ASP A 93 3.42 0.19 -3.48
N LEU A 94 4.44 -0.66 -3.39
CA LEU A 94 4.49 -1.77 -2.44
C LEU A 94 4.94 -1.32 -1.05
N THR A 95 4.16 -1.70 -0.04
CA THR A 95 4.52 -1.54 1.36
C THR A 95 4.45 -2.87 2.08
N GLN A 96 5.58 -3.33 2.61
CA GLN A 96 5.62 -4.48 3.52
C GLN A 96 4.90 -4.12 4.83
N LEU A 97 4.06 -5.01 5.35
CA LEU A 97 3.18 -4.69 6.48
C LEU A 97 3.77 -4.99 7.86
N PHE A 98 4.72 -5.93 7.93
CA PHE A 98 5.39 -6.36 9.16
C PHE A 98 6.79 -6.92 8.84
N PRO A 99 7.75 -6.86 9.78
CA PRO A 99 9.10 -7.35 9.55
C PRO A 99 9.11 -8.89 9.47
N VAL A 100 9.90 -9.41 8.54
CA VAL A 100 10.14 -10.85 8.36
C VAL A 100 11.64 -11.03 8.15
N ASP A 101 12.20 -12.10 8.71
CA ASP A 101 13.60 -12.45 8.44
C ASP A 101 13.76 -12.80 6.95
N PRO A 102 14.59 -12.06 6.18
CA PRO A 102 14.78 -12.26 4.75
C PRO A 102 15.13 -13.70 4.37
N ASP A 103 15.86 -14.42 5.23
CA ASP A 103 16.32 -15.79 4.96
C ASP A 103 15.25 -16.85 5.28
N SER A 104 14.19 -16.46 5.99
CA SER A 104 13.09 -17.33 6.40
C SER A 104 11.88 -17.27 5.45
N ALA A 105 11.81 -16.23 4.61
CA ALA A 105 10.64 -15.95 3.82
C ALA A 105 10.48 -16.91 2.64
N LYS A 106 9.43 -17.75 2.69
CA LYS A 106 9.14 -18.74 1.63
C LYS A 106 8.18 -18.22 0.57
N ILE A 107 7.27 -17.33 0.97
CA ILE A 107 6.13 -16.87 0.18
C ILE A 107 5.95 -15.37 0.40
N ASP A 108 5.62 -14.68 -0.68
CA ASP A 108 5.22 -13.29 -0.68
C ASP A 108 3.74 -13.17 -1.02
N ILE A 109 3.00 -12.44 -0.18
CA ILE A 109 1.58 -12.19 -0.35
C ILE A 109 1.42 -10.73 -0.75
N VAL A 110 0.93 -10.48 -1.96
CA VAL A 110 0.68 -9.12 -2.46
C VAL A 110 -0.82 -8.87 -2.51
N ALA A 111 -1.28 -7.98 -1.65
CA ALA A 111 -2.67 -7.57 -1.59
C ALA A 111 -2.89 -6.31 -2.43
N VAL A 112 -3.63 -6.49 -3.53
CA VAL A 112 -4.00 -5.42 -4.44
C VAL A 112 -5.42 -4.98 -4.12
N SER A 113 -5.58 -3.71 -3.79
CA SER A 113 -6.89 -3.13 -3.51
C SER A 113 -7.64 -2.83 -4.81
N GLY A 114 -8.96 -3.01 -4.84
CA GLY A 114 -9.79 -2.71 -6.02
C GLY A 114 -9.87 -1.22 -6.35
N LEU A 115 -10.51 -0.89 -7.47
CA LEU A 115 -10.67 0.50 -7.91
C LEU A 115 -11.46 1.32 -6.89
N ASN A 116 -11.03 2.58 -6.69
CA ASN A 116 -11.57 3.52 -5.70
C ASN A 116 -11.56 2.99 -4.24
N SER A 117 -10.74 1.99 -3.94
CA SER A 117 -10.55 1.50 -2.58
C SER A 117 -9.22 1.99 -2.00
N HIS A 118 -9.09 1.98 -0.68
CA HIS A 118 -7.84 2.35 -0.02
C HIS A 118 -7.02 1.10 0.24
N ALA A 119 -5.73 1.14 -0.08
CA ALA A 119 -4.77 0.05 0.09
C ALA A 119 -4.95 -0.68 1.42
N LEU A 120 -4.67 0.00 2.55
CA LEU A 120 -4.89 -0.57 3.88
C LEU A 120 -6.37 -0.71 4.28
N GLY A 121 -7.19 0.32 4.02
CA GLY A 121 -8.58 0.36 4.46
C GLY A 121 -9.41 -0.85 3.99
N SER A 122 -9.12 -1.36 2.79
CA SER A 122 -9.80 -2.53 2.20
C SER A 122 -9.60 -3.81 3.01
N TRP A 123 -8.50 -3.91 3.75
CA TRP A 123 -8.12 -5.09 4.52
C TRP A 123 -8.27 -4.89 6.03
N THR A 124 -8.83 -3.76 6.46
CA THR A 124 -8.95 -3.43 7.89
C THR A 124 -10.40 -3.61 8.35
N SER A 125 -10.65 -4.35 9.44
CA SER A 125 -11.99 -4.54 10.01
C SER A 125 -12.55 -3.22 10.54
N PRO A 126 -13.69 -2.69 10.04
CA PRO A 126 -14.25 -1.41 10.48
C PRO A 126 -14.67 -1.40 11.95
N GLU A 127 -14.98 -2.56 12.52
CA GLU A 127 -15.40 -2.71 13.91
C GLU A 127 -14.21 -2.73 14.87
N THR A 128 -13.16 -3.49 14.54
CA THR A 128 -12.04 -3.73 15.47
C THR A 128 -10.81 -2.87 15.16
N GLY A 129 -10.75 -2.26 13.97
CA GLY A 129 -9.56 -1.56 13.50
C GLY A 129 -8.38 -2.47 13.14
N LYS A 130 -8.54 -3.80 13.24
CA LYS A 130 -7.47 -4.75 12.93
C LYS A 130 -7.26 -4.88 11.42
N LEU A 131 -6.01 -4.79 10.98
CA LEU A 131 -5.57 -4.98 9.60
C LEU A 131 -5.31 -6.47 9.38
N TRP A 132 -6.15 -7.15 8.60
CA TRP A 132 -6.15 -8.60 8.50
C TRP A 132 -4.78 -9.19 8.13
N LEU A 133 -4.17 -8.65 7.07
CA LEU A 133 -2.88 -9.09 6.55
C LEU A 133 -1.72 -8.87 7.52
N ARG A 134 -1.84 -7.96 8.48
CA ARG A 134 -0.81 -7.70 9.48
C ARG A 134 -1.12 -8.45 10.76
N ASP A 135 -2.27 -8.17 11.37
CA ASP A 135 -2.60 -8.57 12.74
C ASP A 135 -2.98 -10.05 12.88
N PHE A 136 -3.17 -10.79 11.78
CA PHE A 136 -3.48 -12.21 11.81
C PHE A 136 -2.41 -13.05 11.10
N ILE A 137 -1.92 -12.63 9.94
CA ILE A 137 -0.86 -13.36 9.24
C ILE A 137 0.43 -13.36 10.05
N SER A 138 0.79 -12.25 10.72
CA SER A 138 2.01 -12.20 11.54
C SER A 138 2.00 -13.16 12.73
N GLU A 139 0.81 -13.57 13.17
CA GLU A 139 0.60 -14.44 14.33
C GLU A 139 0.33 -15.91 13.93
N ASP A 140 0.14 -16.18 12.64
CA ASP A 140 -0.18 -17.52 12.15
C ASP A 140 1.07 -18.41 12.08
N GLU A 141 1.00 -19.63 12.61
CA GLU A 141 2.17 -20.52 12.69
C GLU A 141 2.75 -20.92 11.33
N GLU A 142 1.92 -21.03 10.30
CA GLU A 142 2.32 -21.42 8.95
C GLU A 142 2.69 -20.19 8.10
N LEU A 143 1.99 -19.06 8.31
CA LEU A 143 2.09 -17.88 7.47
C LEU A 143 2.90 -16.72 8.06
N LYS A 144 3.34 -16.77 9.34
CA LYS A 144 4.15 -15.70 9.96
C LYS A 144 5.49 -15.44 9.27
N ASN A 145 5.99 -16.43 8.53
CA ASN A 145 7.20 -16.30 7.72
C ASN A 145 6.91 -15.82 6.29
N CYS A 146 5.67 -15.44 5.96
CA CYS A 146 5.36 -14.83 4.68
C CYS A 146 5.59 -13.31 4.73
N ARG A 147 6.11 -12.72 3.66
CA ARG A 147 6.15 -11.26 3.54
C ARG A 147 4.83 -10.79 2.94
N ALA A 148 4.04 -10.05 3.71
CA ALA A 148 2.80 -9.46 3.22
C ALA A 148 3.01 -8.01 2.80
N TYR A 149 2.50 -7.68 1.62
CA TYR A 149 2.55 -6.36 1.03
C TYR A 149 1.15 -5.85 0.74
N VAL A 150 0.95 -4.54 0.90
CA VAL A 150 -0.19 -3.83 0.32
C VAL A 150 0.28 -2.94 -0.82
N ARG A 151 -0.54 -2.80 -1.86
CA ARG A 151 -0.28 -1.87 -2.96
C ARG A 151 -1.35 -0.80 -3.07
N GLY A 152 -0.95 0.47 -2.93
CA GLY A 152 -1.76 1.62 -3.31
C GLY A 152 -1.70 1.91 -4.82
N LEU A 153 -2.83 2.25 -5.40
CA LEU A 153 -2.94 2.57 -6.82
C LEU A 153 -2.57 4.03 -7.09
N MET A 154 -1.28 4.28 -7.31
CA MET A 154 -0.76 5.22 -8.31
C MET A 154 0.69 4.81 -8.56
N SER A 155 1.05 4.47 -9.80
CA SER A 155 2.45 4.47 -10.23
C SER A 155 2.51 4.64 -11.75
N ARG A 156 3.53 5.37 -12.23
CA ARG A 156 3.81 5.54 -13.67
C ARG A 156 4.45 4.24 -14.17
N GLU A 157 4.49 4.07 -15.49
CA GLU A 157 4.92 2.81 -16.15
C GLU A 157 6.33 2.32 -15.70
N GLU A 158 7.18 3.22 -15.23
CA GLU A 158 8.59 2.98 -14.87
C GLU A 158 8.79 2.15 -13.57
N ASP A 159 7.76 2.04 -12.69
CA ASP A 159 7.89 1.36 -11.38
C ASP A 159 7.65 -0.17 -11.43
N ARG A 160 7.27 -0.71 -12.60
CA ARG A 160 6.86 -2.12 -12.76
C ARG A 160 7.99 -3.13 -12.55
N GLN A 161 9.19 -2.81 -12.98
CA GLN A 161 10.33 -3.74 -12.90
C GLN A 161 10.80 -3.90 -11.44
N LEU A 162 10.70 -2.85 -10.64
CA LEU A 162 11.03 -2.88 -9.22
C LEU A 162 10.05 -3.77 -8.45
N LEU A 163 8.76 -3.71 -8.77
CA LEU A 163 7.74 -4.59 -8.20
C LEU A 163 8.05 -6.06 -8.47
N VAL A 164 8.30 -6.43 -9.73
CA VAL A 164 8.65 -7.81 -10.09
C VAL A 164 9.92 -8.29 -9.38
N ASN A 165 10.94 -7.44 -9.27
CA ASN A 165 12.20 -7.81 -8.66
C ASN A 165 12.13 -7.91 -7.13
N SER A 166 11.19 -7.19 -6.50
CA SER A 166 11.02 -7.17 -5.05
C SER A 166 10.35 -8.41 -4.47
N VAL A 167 9.70 -9.21 -5.33
CA VAL A 167 8.87 -10.34 -4.91
C VAL A 167 9.42 -11.65 -5.50
N THR A 168 9.64 -12.64 -4.64
CA THR A 168 10.34 -13.90 -4.94
C THR A 168 9.37 -15.03 -5.26
N ASN A 169 8.25 -15.17 -4.53
CA ASN A 169 7.23 -16.22 -4.73
C ASN A 169 5.82 -15.67 -4.46
N ILE A 170 5.03 -15.32 -5.49
CA ILE A 170 3.84 -14.46 -5.33
C ILE A 170 2.53 -15.24 -5.17
N PHE A 171 1.74 -14.88 -4.16
CA PHE A 171 0.30 -15.14 -4.10
C PHE A 171 -0.49 -13.82 -4.12
N PHE A 172 -1.34 -13.62 -5.13
CA PHE A 172 -2.27 -12.48 -5.16
C PHE A 172 -3.51 -12.81 -4.33
N PHE A 173 -3.76 -12.01 -3.29
CA PHE A 173 -5.01 -12.08 -2.54
C PHE A 173 -5.82 -10.82 -2.84
N GLY A 174 -6.85 -10.96 -3.68
CA GLY A 174 -7.88 -9.96 -3.91
C GLY A 174 -9.21 -10.54 -3.44
N VAL A 175 -10.01 -9.78 -2.68
CA VAL A 175 -11.38 -10.22 -2.39
C VAL A 175 -12.19 -10.09 -3.70
N PRO A 176 -12.89 -11.14 -4.14
CA PRO A 176 -13.66 -11.13 -5.37
C PRO A 176 -14.82 -10.15 -5.19
N PHE A 177 -14.73 -9.00 -5.85
CA PHE A 177 -15.96 -8.29 -6.18
C PHE A 177 -16.73 -9.23 -7.12
N LYS A 178 -17.97 -9.61 -6.79
CA LYS A 178 -18.86 -10.23 -7.78
C LYS A 178 -18.87 -9.26 -8.96
N GLY A 179 -18.21 -9.66 -10.05
CA GLY A 179 -17.93 -8.80 -11.19
C GLY A 179 -19.17 -7.96 -11.52
N ILE A 180 -19.01 -6.65 -11.46
CA ILE A 180 -19.82 -5.78 -12.29
C ILE A 180 -19.44 -6.18 -13.72
N ASP A 181 -20.42 -6.62 -14.52
CA ASP A 181 -20.19 -6.75 -15.95
C ASP A 181 -19.94 -5.32 -16.47
N LEU A 182 -18.73 -5.08 -16.97
CA LEU A 182 -18.34 -3.76 -17.43
C LEU A 182 -19.16 -3.35 -18.66
N GLU A 183 -19.72 -4.31 -19.41
CA GLU A 183 -20.62 -4.00 -20.51
C GLU A 183 -21.98 -3.51 -20.02
N ASP A 184 -22.52 -4.08 -18.94
CA ASP A 184 -23.74 -3.58 -18.31
C ASP A 184 -23.53 -2.18 -17.73
N VAL A 185 -22.37 -1.92 -17.13
CA VAL A 185 -22.03 -0.60 -16.59
C VAL A 185 -21.73 0.42 -17.69
N ARG A 186 -21.08 0.00 -18.80
CA ARG A 186 -20.91 0.83 -19.99
C ARG A 186 -22.24 1.24 -20.57
N SER A 187 -23.17 0.29 -20.73
CA SER A 187 -24.52 0.57 -21.21
C SER A 187 -25.27 1.56 -20.31
N MET A 188 -25.23 1.37 -18.98
CA MET A 188 -25.88 2.29 -18.04
C MET A 188 -25.28 3.70 -18.09
N VAL A 189 -23.95 3.82 -18.21
CA VAL A 189 -23.27 5.11 -18.27
C VAL A 189 -23.48 5.80 -19.63
N GLU A 190 -23.52 5.07 -20.74
CA GLU A 190 -23.90 5.61 -22.05
C GLU A 190 -25.32 6.20 -22.03
N GLU A 191 -26.27 5.52 -21.39
CA GLU A 191 -27.63 6.05 -21.21
C GLU A 191 -27.69 7.31 -20.34
N ILE A 192 -26.85 7.38 -19.29
CA ILE A 192 -26.76 8.56 -18.41
C ILE A 192 -26.08 9.72 -19.14
N SER A 193 -24.98 9.48 -19.85
CA SER A 193 -24.27 10.51 -20.60
C SER A 193 -25.06 11.04 -21.79
N ALA A 194 -25.95 10.23 -22.38
CA ALA A 194 -26.90 10.70 -23.38
C ALA A 194 -27.95 11.67 -22.81
N LYS A 195 -28.28 11.56 -21.52
CA LYS A 195 -29.24 12.42 -20.79
C LYS A 195 -28.56 13.61 -20.10
N ASP A 196 -27.31 13.46 -19.69
CA ASP A 196 -26.48 14.48 -19.07
C ASP A 196 -25.05 14.44 -19.63
N PRO A 197 -24.76 15.26 -20.66
CA PRO A 197 -23.44 15.31 -21.30
C PRO A 197 -22.30 15.78 -20.38
N ALA A 198 -22.61 16.33 -19.20
CA ALA A 198 -21.61 16.74 -18.21
C ALA A 198 -21.23 15.60 -17.24
N SER A 199 -21.82 14.41 -17.38
CA SER A 199 -21.53 13.27 -16.52
C SER A 199 -20.11 12.72 -16.75
N GLN A 200 -19.37 12.52 -15.67
CA GLN A 200 -17.99 11.99 -15.69
C GLN A 200 -17.92 10.47 -15.84
N GLY A 201 -19.06 9.79 -16.06
CA GLY A 201 -19.13 8.34 -16.01
C GLY A 201 -18.27 7.65 -17.07
N GLN A 202 -18.19 8.23 -18.28
CA GLN A 202 -17.38 7.66 -19.38
C GLN A 202 -15.88 7.70 -19.08
N ASP A 203 -15.41 8.77 -18.43
CA ASP A 203 -14.01 8.90 -18.02
C ASP A 203 -13.66 7.87 -16.93
N VAL A 204 -14.59 7.62 -16.01
CA VAL A 204 -14.45 6.61 -14.96
C VAL A 204 -14.41 5.20 -15.55
N ILE A 205 -15.29 4.86 -16.50
CA ILE A 205 -15.27 3.55 -17.18
C ILE A 205 -13.98 3.35 -17.97
N SER A 206 -13.56 4.37 -18.73
CA SER A 206 -12.31 4.31 -19.49
C SER A 206 -11.10 4.08 -18.56
N SER A 207 -11.11 4.68 -17.37
CA SER A 207 -10.10 4.43 -16.33
C SER A 207 -10.17 3.00 -15.79
N ILE A 208 -11.38 2.46 -15.56
CA ILE A 208 -11.58 1.08 -15.11
C ILE A 208 -11.07 0.07 -16.17
N ASP A 209 -11.40 0.29 -17.44
CA ASP A 209 -10.97 -0.55 -18.56
C ASP A 209 -9.45 -0.56 -18.69
N TYR A 210 -8.84 0.64 -18.67
CA TYR A 210 -7.39 0.80 -18.72
C TYR A 210 -6.71 0.06 -17.57
N GLU A 211 -7.18 0.24 -16.34
CA GLU A 211 -6.63 -0.43 -15.15
C GLU A 211 -6.80 -1.95 -15.20
N THR A 212 -7.94 -2.44 -15.68
CA THR A 212 -8.22 -3.88 -15.81
C THR A 212 -7.32 -4.54 -16.85
N GLN A 213 -7.15 -3.92 -18.03
CA GLN A 213 -6.21 -4.38 -19.05
C GLN A 213 -4.76 -4.33 -18.53
N ARG A 214 -4.41 -3.28 -17.78
CA ARG A 214 -3.09 -3.12 -17.16
C ARG A 214 -2.80 -4.22 -16.14
N HIS A 215 -3.77 -4.55 -15.29
CA HIS A 215 -3.66 -5.67 -14.35
C HIS A 215 -3.51 -7.01 -15.05
N THR A 216 -4.31 -7.26 -16.10
CA THR A 216 -4.23 -8.49 -16.90
C THR A 216 -2.84 -8.66 -17.53
N THR A 217 -2.33 -7.60 -18.17
CA THR A 217 -0.99 -7.61 -18.79
C THR A 217 0.11 -7.83 -17.75
N THR A 218 -0.04 -7.26 -16.56
CA THR A 218 0.91 -7.45 -15.45
C THR A 218 0.90 -8.90 -14.98
N ILE A 219 -0.29 -9.50 -14.82
CA ILE A 219 -0.45 -10.89 -14.42
C ILE A 219 0.16 -11.83 -15.48
N ASP A 220 -0.05 -11.57 -16.77
CA ASP A 220 0.48 -12.44 -17.82
C ASP A 220 2.00 -12.32 -17.99
N THR A 221 2.54 -11.11 -17.82
CA THR A 221 4.01 -10.90 -17.76
C THR A 221 4.62 -11.67 -16.59
N PHE A 222 3.96 -11.62 -15.44
CA PHE A 222 4.39 -12.36 -14.25
C PHE A 222 4.31 -13.88 -14.44
N LYS A 223 3.21 -14.41 -15.00
CA LYS A 223 3.08 -15.85 -15.31
C LYS A 223 4.24 -16.33 -16.17
N ARG A 224 4.59 -15.58 -17.22
CA ARG A 224 5.73 -15.91 -18.09
C ARG A 224 7.06 -15.94 -17.32
N GLN A 225 7.28 -14.98 -16.42
CA GLN A 225 8.50 -14.96 -15.59
C GLN A 225 8.56 -16.10 -14.57
N VAL A 226 7.41 -16.53 -14.04
CA VAL A 226 7.33 -17.72 -13.17
C VAL A 226 7.69 -18.98 -13.95
N GLU A 227 7.16 -19.13 -15.17
CA GLU A 227 7.49 -20.25 -16.06
C GLU A 227 9.00 -20.27 -16.39
N GLU A 228 9.58 -19.12 -16.72
CA GLU A 228 11.02 -18.96 -17.00
C GLU A 228 11.88 -19.36 -15.78
N LYS A 229 11.54 -18.89 -14.56
CA LYS A 229 12.30 -19.24 -13.34
C LYS A 229 12.13 -20.70 -12.92
N GLN A 230 10.98 -21.32 -13.18
CA GLN A 230 10.78 -22.75 -12.94
C GLN A 230 11.71 -23.60 -13.83
N THR A 231 11.95 -23.19 -15.08
CA THR A 231 12.87 -23.91 -15.97
C THR A 231 14.35 -23.79 -15.56
N GLU A 232 14.75 -22.70 -14.94
CA GLU A 232 16.13 -22.50 -14.44
C GLU A 232 16.45 -23.36 -13.21
N THR A 233 15.45 -23.74 -12.40
CA THR A 233 15.65 -24.53 -11.17
C THR A 233 15.75 -26.04 -11.44
N VAL A 234 15.43 -26.47 -12.67
CA VAL A 234 15.41 -27.89 -13.10
C VAL A 234 16.58 -28.23 -14.05
N SER A 235 17.46 -27.27 -14.32
CA SER A 235 18.68 -27.40 -15.15
C SER A 235 19.94 -27.45 -14.28
#